data_AF-A0A2V8J9M9-F1
#
_entry.id   AF-A0A2V8J9M9-F1
#
_cell.length_a   1.000
_cell.length_b   1.000
_cell.length_c   1.000
_cell.angle_alpha   90.00
_cell.angle_beta   90.00
_cell.angle_gamma   90.00
#
_symmetry.space_group_name_H-M   'P 1'
#
loop_
_entity.id
_entity.type
_entity.pdbx_description
1 polymer ?
#
loop_
_entity_poly.entity_id
_entity_poly.type
_entity_poly.pdbx_seq_one_letter_code
_entity_poly.pdbx_strand_id
1 'polypeptide(L)'
;MLGLVAALYDYDCTEAGRRFQLATACEPVSAQVRYYYGFYYLFTVGRYKEAVERQEQARKEDPLNLLSRVQLVPSLRAAGRYADALSELHKVRQLDENFWPLSFLLGIVHASQGNFAEAAPGPLKLQPLRNSFPARSTPIRMEDNT
;
A
#
# COMPACT_ATOMS: atom_id res chain seq x y z
N MET A 1 21.44 3.05 1.65
CA MET A 1 21.02 3.50 0.30
C MET A 1 21.54 2.62 -0.84
N LEU A 2 22.76 2.07 -0.79
CA LEU A 2 23.36 1.32 -1.93
C LEU A 2 22.70 -0.03 -2.29
N GLY A 3 22.02 -0.72 -1.37
CA GLY A 3 21.26 -1.94 -1.67
C GLY A 3 19.97 -1.69 -2.44
N LEU A 4 19.35 -0.52 -2.22
CA LEU A 4 18.14 -0.08 -2.92
C LEU A 4 18.46 0.28 -4.38
N VAL A 5 19.62 0.92 -4.62
CA VAL A 5 20.13 1.21 -5.97
C VAL A 5 20.44 -0.08 -6.72
N ALA A 6 21.14 -1.05 -6.13
CA ALA A 6 21.43 -2.32 -6.82
C ALA A 6 20.15 -3.09 -7.18
N ALA A 7 19.15 -3.12 -6.30
CA ALA A 7 17.87 -3.79 -6.56
C ALA A 7 17.00 -3.10 -7.62
N LEU A 8 17.08 -1.77 -7.73
CA LEU A 8 16.25 -0.98 -8.65
C LEU A 8 16.93 -0.65 -9.99
N TYR A 9 18.27 -0.61 -10.05
CA TYR A 9 19.00 -0.14 -11.23
C TYR A 9 19.72 -1.24 -12.03
N ASP A 10 20.29 -2.27 -11.39
CA ASP A 10 21.18 -3.21 -12.10
C ASP A 10 20.56 -4.59 -12.38
N TYR A 11 19.36 -4.89 -11.85
CA TYR A 11 18.74 -6.23 -11.87
C TYR A 11 19.65 -7.37 -11.32
N ASP A 12 20.80 -7.03 -10.74
CA ASP A 12 21.73 -7.97 -10.13
C ASP A 12 21.22 -8.34 -8.74
N CYS A 13 20.33 -9.34 -8.74
CA CYS A 13 19.80 -9.93 -7.52
C CYS A 13 20.91 -10.46 -6.61
N THR A 14 22.07 -10.86 -7.14
CA THR A 14 23.17 -11.41 -6.34
C THR A 14 23.84 -10.31 -5.52
N GLU A 15 24.17 -9.18 -6.16
CA GLU A 15 24.81 -8.05 -5.48
C GLU A 15 23.83 -7.31 -4.55
N ALA A 16 22.56 -7.20 -4.93
CA ALA A 16 21.51 -6.68 -4.04
C ALA A 16 21.41 -7.52 -2.76
N GLY A 17 21.38 -8.85 -2.89
CA GLY A 17 21.35 -9.77 -1.75
C GLY A 17 22.53 -9.58 -0.80
N ARG A 18 23.75 -9.53 -1.34
CA ARG A 18 24.98 -9.31 -0.55
C ARG A 18 24.96 -7.98 0.20
N ARG A 19 24.53 -6.90 -0.47
CA ARG A 19 24.45 -5.56 0.15
C ARG A 19 23.39 -5.48 1.23
N PHE A 20 22.23 -6.10 1.03
CA PHE A 20 21.22 -6.16 2.07
C PHE A 20 21.65 -7.03 3.25
N GLN A 21 22.32 -8.16 3.02
CA GLN A 21 22.87 -8.99 4.10
C GLN A 21 23.84 -8.20 4.97
N LEU A 22 24.77 -7.44 4.35
CA LEU A 22 25.67 -6.54 5.08
C LEU A 22 24.90 -5.46 5.84
N ALA A 23 23.90 -4.84 5.22
CA ALA A 23 23.09 -3.81 5.88
C ALA A 23 22.27 -4.35 7.07
N THR A 24 21.84 -5.62 7.02
CA THR A 24 21.16 -6.29 8.12
C THR A 24 22.10 -6.88 9.17
N ALA A 25 23.41 -6.92 8.91
CA ALA A 25 24.42 -7.40 9.86
C ALA A 25 24.89 -6.31 10.84
N CYS A 26 24.64 -5.03 10.53
CA CYS A 26 24.94 -3.92 11.43
C CYS A 26 23.75 -3.68 12.39
N GLU A 27 23.91 -4.06 13.64
CA GLU A 27 22.97 -3.77 14.73
C GLU A 27 23.13 -2.31 15.22
N PRO A 28 22.04 -1.58 15.51
CA PRO A 28 20.64 -1.95 15.30
C PRO A 28 20.16 -1.69 13.86
N VAL A 29 19.45 -2.67 13.27
CA VAL A 29 18.86 -2.54 11.93
C VAL A 29 17.51 -1.83 12.03
N SER A 30 17.37 -0.68 11.38
CA SER A 30 16.08 0.05 11.33
C SER A 30 14.95 -0.76 10.67
N ALA A 31 13.70 -0.55 11.08
CA ALA A 31 12.51 -1.12 10.42
C ALA A 31 12.51 -0.85 8.92
N GLN A 32 12.95 0.34 8.49
CA GLN A 32 12.98 0.71 7.09
C GLN A 32 13.92 -0.18 6.26
N VAL A 33 15.10 -0.50 6.80
CA VAL A 33 16.05 -1.41 6.14
C VAL A 33 15.50 -2.83 6.09
N ARG A 34 14.85 -3.30 7.17
CA ARG A 34 14.17 -4.61 7.20
C ARG A 34 13.05 -4.70 6.17
N TYR A 35 12.24 -3.65 6.05
CA TYR A 35 11.20 -3.56 5.03
C TYR A 35 11.80 -3.60 3.62
N TYR A 36 12.81 -2.78 3.33
CA TYR A 36 13.43 -2.74 2.01
C TYR A 36 14.07 -4.07 1.63
N TYR A 37 14.69 -4.76 2.58
CA TYR A 37 15.21 -6.10 2.33
C TYR A 37 14.09 -7.10 1.96
N GLY A 38 12.98 -7.06 2.70
CA GLY A 38 11.81 -7.88 2.39
C GLY A 38 11.19 -7.58 1.03
N PHE A 39 10.94 -6.30 0.74
CA PHE A 39 10.18 -5.88 -0.44
C PHE A 39 11.00 -5.79 -1.73
N TYR A 40 12.23 -5.26 -1.68
CA TYR A 40 13.01 -5.04 -2.90
C TYR A 40 13.92 -6.21 -3.25
N TYR A 41 14.21 -7.08 -2.30
CA TYR A 41 15.05 -8.26 -2.55
C TYR A 41 14.28 -9.56 -2.39
N LEU A 42 13.80 -9.90 -1.19
CA LEU A 42 13.19 -11.22 -0.96
C LEU A 42 11.93 -11.44 -1.81
N PHE A 43 11.10 -10.41 -1.96
CA PHE A 43 9.94 -10.46 -2.84
C PHE A 43 10.33 -10.59 -4.32
N THR A 44 11.34 -9.85 -4.80
CA THR A 44 11.74 -9.86 -6.22
C THR A 44 12.38 -11.17 -6.65
N VAL A 45 13.09 -11.85 -5.74
CA VAL A 45 13.65 -13.19 -5.99
C VAL A 45 12.68 -14.34 -5.68
N GLY A 46 11.40 -14.03 -5.43
CA GLY A 46 10.34 -15.04 -5.21
C GLY A 46 10.32 -15.68 -3.81
N ARG A 47 11.14 -15.21 -2.87
CA ARG A 47 11.19 -15.70 -1.48
C ARG A 47 10.12 -15.03 -0.62
N TYR A 48 8.86 -15.19 -1.02
CA TYR A 48 7.72 -14.44 -0.45
C TYR A 48 7.51 -14.68 1.04
N LYS A 49 7.69 -15.92 1.54
CA LYS A 49 7.53 -16.23 2.98
C LYS A 49 8.52 -15.45 3.84
N GLU A 50 9.78 -15.43 3.42
CA GLU A 50 10.82 -14.68 4.14
C GLU A 50 10.65 -13.18 3.99
N ALA A 51 10.16 -12.70 2.83
CA ALA A 51 9.78 -11.31 2.66
C ALA A 51 8.74 -10.89 3.69
N VAL A 52 7.70 -11.71 3.87
CA VAL A 52 6.64 -11.48 4.87
C VAL A 52 7.22 -11.44 6.28
N GLU A 53 8.09 -12.37 6.67
CA GLU A 53 8.71 -12.39 8.00
C GLU A 53 9.49 -11.10 8.29
N ARG A 54 10.29 -10.61 7.33
CA ARG A 54 11.08 -9.38 7.50
C ARG A 54 10.21 -8.14 7.60
N GLN A 55 9.13 -8.09 6.80
CA GLN A 55 8.19 -6.98 6.82
C GLN A 55 7.30 -7.00 8.08
N GLU A 56 6.90 -8.17 8.58
CA GLU A 56 6.19 -8.30 9.86
C GLU A 56 7.06 -7.82 11.03
N GLN A 57 8.37 -8.13 11.02
CA GLN A 57 9.31 -7.61 12.01
C GLN A 57 9.43 -6.08 11.93
N ALA A 58 9.53 -5.52 10.72
CA ALA A 58 9.54 -4.06 10.52
C ALA A 58 8.26 -3.39 11.06
N ARG A 59 7.10 -4.00 10.82
CA ARG A 59 5.79 -3.51 11.30
C ARG A 59 5.67 -3.51 12.83
N LYS A 60 6.44 -4.34 13.55
CA LYS A 60 6.42 -4.34 15.02
C LYS A 60 7.03 -3.08 15.63
N GLU A 61 7.88 -2.37 14.89
CA GLU A 61 8.53 -1.14 15.36
C GLU A 61 7.55 0.03 15.44
N ASP A 62 6.62 0.13 14.49
CA ASP A 62 5.49 1.05 14.53
C ASP A 62 4.19 0.35 14.09
N PRO A 63 3.43 -0.22 15.04
CA PRO A 63 2.17 -0.90 14.73
C PRO A 63 1.05 0.02 14.23
N LEU A 64 1.14 1.34 14.42
CA LEU A 64 0.10 2.28 14.01
C LEU A 64 0.37 2.86 12.62
N ASN A 65 1.56 2.65 12.07
CA ASN A 65 1.91 3.05 10.72
C ASN A 65 1.05 2.31 9.67
N LEU A 66 0.06 3.03 9.13
CA LEU A 66 -0.81 2.56 8.05
C LEU A 66 -0.01 2.09 6.83
N LEU A 67 1.06 2.81 6.48
CA LEU A 67 1.88 2.51 5.33
C LEU A 67 2.58 1.15 5.52
N SER A 68 3.16 0.89 6.69
CA SER A 68 3.81 -0.39 7.00
C SER A 68 2.84 -1.57 6.96
N ARG A 69 1.56 -1.37 7.30
CA ARG A 69 0.51 -2.39 7.19
C ARG A 69 0.19 -2.72 5.72
N VAL A 70 -0.07 -1.70 4.90
CA VAL A 70 -0.40 -1.93 3.48
C VAL A 70 0.78 -2.42 2.66
N GLN A 71 2.00 -2.05 3.04
CA GLN A 71 3.22 -2.51 2.39
C GLN A 71 3.50 -4.01 2.53
N LEU A 72 2.89 -4.68 3.52
CA LEU A 72 2.97 -6.12 3.72
C LEU A 72 2.01 -6.91 2.78
N VAL A 73 0.93 -6.26 2.33
CA VAL A 73 -0.16 -6.89 1.56
C VAL A 73 0.32 -7.56 0.26
N PRO A 74 1.18 -6.94 -0.58
CA PRO A 74 1.68 -7.60 -1.79
C PRO A 74 2.42 -8.91 -1.49
N SER A 75 3.27 -8.91 -0.47
CA SER A 75 4.05 -10.09 -0.07
C SER A 75 3.16 -11.19 0.51
N LEU A 76 2.16 -10.84 1.33
CA LEU A 76 1.18 -11.80 1.84
C LEU A 76 0.39 -12.45 0.71
N ARG A 77 -0.04 -11.64 -0.27
CA ARG A 77 -0.76 -12.12 -1.46
C ARG A 77 0.09 -13.07 -2.29
N ALA A 78 1.35 -12.71 -2.57
CA ALA A 78 2.27 -13.56 -3.31
C ALA A 78 2.62 -14.85 -2.55
N ALA A 79 2.61 -14.83 -1.22
CA ALA A 79 2.78 -16.01 -0.38
C ALA A 79 1.50 -16.86 -0.22
N GLY A 80 0.38 -16.48 -0.85
CA GLY A 80 -0.92 -17.16 -0.71
C GLY A 80 -1.62 -16.94 0.65
N ARG A 81 -1.09 -16.05 1.49
CA ARG A 81 -1.61 -15.71 2.83
C ARG A 81 -2.72 -14.64 2.72
N TYR A 82 -3.77 -14.93 1.96
CA TYR A 82 -4.84 -13.96 1.65
C TYR A 82 -5.63 -13.51 2.89
N ALA A 83 -5.91 -14.43 3.82
CA ALA A 83 -6.61 -14.10 5.07
C ALA A 83 -5.85 -13.08 5.92
N ASP A 84 -4.53 -13.21 6.00
CA ASP A 84 -3.68 -12.26 6.72
C ASP A 84 -3.64 -10.90 6.01
N ALA A 85 -3.61 -10.89 4.67
CA ALA A 85 -3.68 -9.66 3.89
C ALA A 85 -4.98 -8.90 4.15
N LEU A 86 -6.13 -9.60 4.16
CA LEU A 86 -7.42 -9.01 4.50
C LEU A 86 -7.48 -8.51 5.94
N SER A 87 -6.87 -9.25 6.88
CA SER A 87 -6.79 -8.83 8.29
C SER A 87 -6.03 -7.51 8.44
N GLU A 88 -4.91 -7.34 7.74
CA GLU A 88 -4.16 -6.07 7.76
C GLU A 88 -4.94 -4.92 7.11
N LEU A 89 -5.63 -5.16 5.99
CA LEU A 89 -6.50 -4.15 5.37
C LEU A 89 -7.71 -3.79 6.24
N HIS A 90 -8.25 -4.74 7.00
CA HIS A 90 -9.32 -4.45 7.97
C HIS A 90 -8.83 -3.52 9.09
N LYS A 91 -7.61 -3.72 9.60
CA LYS A 91 -7.02 -2.82 10.59
C LYS A 91 -6.75 -1.44 10.01
N VAL A 92 -6.28 -1.35 8.76
CA VAL A 92 -6.12 -0.07 8.06
C VAL A 92 -7.46 0.67 7.98
N ARG A 93 -8.54 -0.03 7.63
CA ARG A 93 -9.90 0.55 7.62
C ARG A 93 -10.36 1.05 8.99
N GLN A 94 -10.04 0.34 10.06
CA GLN A 94 -10.38 0.76 11.43
C GLN A 94 -9.61 2.02 11.87
N LEU A 95 -8.39 2.19 11.38
CA LEU A 95 -7.52 3.31 11.72
C LEU A 95 -7.81 4.55 10.85
N ASP A 96 -8.09 4.36 9.56
CA ASP A 96 -8.47 5.41 8.63
C ASP A 96 -9.39 4.84 7.54
N GLU A 97 -10.69 5.16 7.66
CA GLU A 97 -11.71 4.75 6.69
C GLU A 97 -11.54 5.42 5.32
N ASN A 98 -10.84 6.57 5.26
CA ASN A 98 -10.61 7.35 4.05
C ASN A 98 -9.21 7.09 3.44
N PHE A 99 -8.50 6.06 3.92
CA PHE A 99 -7.20 5.69 3.38
C PHE A 99 -7.34 5.27 1.91
N TRP A 100 -7.03 6.19 0.99
CA TRP A 100 -7.30 6.08 -0.44
C TRP A 100 -6.87 4.75 -1.09
N PRO A 101 -5.71 4.13 -0.76
CA PRO A 101 -5.32 2.84 -1.32
C PRO A 101 -6.17 1.63 -0.87
N LEU A 102 -6.98 1.75 0.19
CA LEU A 102 -7.64 0.62 0.84
C LEU A 102 -8.57 -0.14 -0.09
N SER A 103 -9.49 0.56 -0.77
CA SER A 103 -10.48 -0.07 -1.67
C SER A 103 -9.81 -0.80 -2.82
N PHE A 104 -8.74 -0.21 -3.37
CA PHE A 104 -7.94 -0.82 -4.43
C PHE A 104 -7.24 -2.09 -3.95
N LEU A 105 -6.61 -2.06 -2.77
CA LEU A 105 -5.90 -3.20 -2.22
C LEU A 105 -6.84 -4.36 -1.86
N LEU A 106 -8.00 -4.08 -1.28
CA LEU A 106 -9.04 -5.08 -1.05
C LEU A 106 -9.47 -5.73 -2.36
N GLY A 107 -9.73 -4.92 -3.40
CA GLY A 107 -10.06 -5.40 -4.73
C GLY A 107 -9.04 -6.39 -5.29
N ILE A 108 -7.74 -6.08 -5.18
CA ILE A 108 -6.69 -6.98 -5.67
C ILE A 108 -6.61 -8.28 -4.86
N VAL A 109 -6.76 -8.22 -3.53
CA VAL A 109 -6.70 -9.42 -2.69
C VAL A 109 -7.87 -10.34 -3.00
N HIS A 110 -9.10 -9.82 -3.10
CA HIS A 110 -10.28 -10.61 -3.48
C HIS A 110 -10.15 -11.18 -4.90
N ALA A 111 -9.67 -10.40 -5.87
CA ALA A 111 -9.41 -10.88 -7.22
C ALA A 111 -8.40 -12.03 -7.25
N SER A 112 -7.36 -11.97 -6.40
CA SER A 112 -6.34 -13.03 -6.29
C SER A 112 -6.87 -14.31 -5.65
N GLN A 113 -7.98 -14.23 -4.91
CA GLN A 113 -8.70 -15.40 -4.38
C GLN A 113 -9.70 -15.99 -5.38
N GLY A 114 -9.88 -15.37 -6.55
CA GLY A 114 -10.96 -15.72 -7.49
C GLY A 114 -12.33 -15.18 -7.08
N ASN A 115 -12.41 -14.38 -6.02
CA ASN A 115 -13.63 -13.77 -5.50
C ASN A 115 -13.92 -12.44 -6.23
N PHE A 116 -14.25 -12.50 -7.52
CA PHE A 116 -14.51 -11.30 -8.32
C PHE A 116 -15.71 -10.48 -7.81
N ALA A 117 -16.67 -11.10 -7.12
CA ALA A 117 -17.84 -10.43 -6.56
C ALA A 117 -17.50 -9.49 -5.39
N GLU A 118 -16.47 -9.81 -4.61
CA GLU A 118 -15.98 -8.97 -3.50
C GLU A 118 -14.90 -7.99 -3.96
N ALA A 119 -14.34 -8.20 -5.16
CA ALA A 119 -13.31 -7.34 -5.76
C ALA A 119 -13.87 -6.03 -6.34
N ALA A 120 -15.18 -5.95 -6.56
CA ALA A 120 -15.82 -4.70 -6.93
C ALA A 120 -15.67 -3.71 -5.77
N PRO A 121 -15.16 -2.48 -6.01
CA PRO A 121 -15.12 -1.48 -4.96
C PRO A 121 -16.54 -1.34 -4.41
N GLY A 122 -16.71 -1.59 -3.10
CA GLY A 122 -17.96 -1.30 -2.41
C GLY A 122 -18.42 0.11 -2.79
N PRO A 123 -19.73 0.34 -2.94
CA PRO A 123 -20.27 1.52 -3.60
C PRO A 123 -19.56 2.73 -3.04
N LEU A 124 -18.85 3.45 -3.92
CA LEU A 124 -18.25 4.74 -3.62
C LEU A 124 -19.39 5.54 -2.99
N LYS A 125 -19.37 5.72 -1.66
CA LYS A 125 -20.25 6.68 -0.99
C LYS A 125 -19.72 8.02 -1.45
N LEU A 126 -20.11 8.41 -2.67
CA LEU A 126 -20.17 9.77 -3.10
C LEU A 126 -21.13 10.41 -2.11
N GLN A 127 -20.58 10.91 -0.99
CA GLN A 127 -21.26 11.95 -0.27
C GLN A 127 -21.58 12.99 -1.34
N PRO A 128 -22.86 13.31 -1.57
CA PRO A 128 -23.18 14.31 -2.57
C PRO A 128 -22.36 15.53 -2.18
N LEU A 129 -21.47 15.95 -3.08
CA LEU A 129 -20.79 17.23 -2.98
C LEU A 129 -21.92 18.23 -2.81
N ARG A 130 -22.18 18.64 -1.56
CA ARG A 130 -23.15 19.65 -1.23
C ARG A 130 -22.57 20.89 -1.88
N ASN A 131 -23.04 21.21 -3.08
CA ASN A 131 -22.64 22.36 -3.87
C ASN A 131 -22.61 23.59 -2.96
N SER A 132 -21.43 23.90 -2.41
CA SER A 132 -21.17 25.14 -1.71
C SER A 132 -20.76 26.16 -2.76
N PHE A 133 -21.61 26.35 -3.76
CA PHE A 133 -21.57 27.50 -4.63
C PHE A 133 -22.82 28.31 -4.29
N PRO A 134 -22.68 29.44 -3.58
CA PRO A 134 -23.83 30.32 -3.38
C PRO A 134 -24.30 30.78 -4.75
N ALA A 135 -25.56 30.46 -5.08
CA ALA A 135 -26.23 31.02 -6.23
C ALA A 135 -26.22 32.55 -6.11
N ARG A 136 -25.40 33.24 -6.92
CA ARG A 136 -25.63 34.66 -7.18
C ARG A 136 -26.69 34.75 -8.26
N SER A 137 -27.91 34.96 -7.80
CA SER A 137 -29.00 35.51 -8.58
C SER A 137 -28.70 36.97 -8.91
N THR A 138 -28.58 37.27 -10.20
CA THR A 138 -28.96 38.58 -10.77
C THR A 138 -29.33 38.34 -12.24
N PRO A 139 -30.60 38.51 -12.64
CA PRO A 139 -30.97 38.53 -14.05
C PRO A 139 -30.55 39.88 -14.65
N ILE A 140 -29.84 39.85 -15.79
CA ILE A 140 -29.55 41.04 -16.58
C ILE A 140 -30.84 41.42 -17.31
N ARG A 141 -31.45 42.54 -16.90
CA ARG A 141 -32.57 43.18 -17.60
C ARG A 141 -32.01 43.80 -18.89
N MET A 142 -32.33 43.19 -20.02
CA MET A 142 -32.11 43.79 -21.34
C MET A 142 -33.16 44.90 -21.51
N GLU A 143 -32.77 46.14 -21.21
CA GLU A 143 -33.47 47.31 -21.72
C GLU A 143 -32.84 47.65 -23.07
N ASP A 144 -33.51 47.24 -24.15
CA ASP A 144 -33.31 47.86 -25.46
C ASP A 144 -33.83 49.29 -25.38
N ASN A 145 -32.89 50.24 -25.41
CA ASN A 145 -33.14 51.65 -25.66
C ASN A 145 -32.33 52.02 -26.91
N THR A 146 -32.98 52.06 -28.08
CA THR A 146 -33.05 53.19 -29.03
C THR A 146 -33.85 52.73 -30.25
#